data_AF-A0A5M8PN19-F1
#
_entry.id   AF-A0A5M8PN19-F1
#
_cell.length_a   1.000
_cell.length_b   1.000
_cell.length_c   1.000
_cell.angle_alpha   90.00
_cell.angle_beta   90.00
_cell.angle_gamma   90.00
#
_symmetry.space_group_name_H-M   'P 1'
#
loop_
_entity.id
_entity.type
_entity.pdbx_description
1 polymer ?
#
loop_
_entity_poly.entity_id
_entity_poly.type
_entity_poly.pdbx_seq_one_letter_code
_entity_poly.pdbx_strand_id
1 'polypeptide(L)'
;MLAFHVLINETEYLAVVSTFFGIAVIAALSRTVIRLYKFRRIYVDDVFLFLAVTALISSVGLFYASIPGLFMLEHFVLGKVLPPFNLFQIAVDTATYAITALIMAWTTIFAVKFSFLFYFRTLLKRTHKLRNWWWCVFVFCVPVAFTNIFGTFTVCPHVGMALSHCVLAPAFLHRERGILYYSVVSDIITDIMLISIPVCIL
;
A
#
# COMPACT_ATOMS: atom_id res chain seq x y z
N MET A 1 17.06 17.07 13.55
CA MET A 1 16.26 16.36 12.53
C MET A 1 16.00 17.24 11.28
N LEU A 2 16.93 18.14 10.92
CA LEU A 2 16.82 19.06 9.77
C LEU A 2 17.88 18.79 8.67
N ALA A 3 18.87 17.93 8.95
CA ALA A 3 19.98 17.65 8.03
C ALA A 3 19.72 16.47 7.07
N PHE A 4 18.71 15.63 7.33
CA PHE A 4 18.43 14.45 6.50
C PHE A 4 17.59 14.75 5.24
N HIS A 5 17.00 15.96 5.15
CA HIS A 5 16.13 16.38 4.04
C HIS A 5 16.86 17.10 2.90
N VAL A 6 18.18 17.31 2.97
CA VAL A 6 18.90 18.19 2.03
C VAL A 6 19.66 17.44 0.92
N LEU A 7 19.73 16.10 0.94
CA LEU A 7 20.68 15.35 0.11
C LEU A 7 20.11 14.25 -0.78
N ILE A 8 18.80 14.03 -0.83
CA ILE A 8 18.27 13.03 -1.76
C ILE A 8 18.02 13.73 -3.09
N ASN A 9 18.91 13.50 -4.05
CA ASN A 9 18.72 13.98 -5.41
C ASN A 9 17.48 13.31 -5.99
N GLU A 10 16.68 14.03 -6.79
CA GLU A 10 15.44 13.49 -7.41
C GLU A 10 15.71 12.16 -8.11
N THR A 11 16.86 12.07 -8.78
CA THR A 11 17.31 10.86 -9.48
C THR A 11 17.63 9.68 -8.55
N GLU A 12 18.16 9.95 -7.35
CA GLU A 12 18.50 8.90 -6.38
C GLU A 12 17.23 8.35 -5.73
N TYR A 13 16.30 9.24 -5.36
CA TYR A 13 14.99 8.82 -4.86
C TYR A 13 14.24 7.98 -5.89
N LEU A 14 14.21 8.47 -7.14
CA LEU A 14 13.58 7.77 -8.25
C LEU A 14 14.24 6.40 -8.46
N ALA A 15 15.58 6.32 -8.45
CA ALA A 15 16.30 5.06 -8.62
C ALA A 15 15.95 4.04 -7.52
N VAL A 16 15.93 4.46 -6.27
CA VAL A 16 15.58 3.59 -5.13
C VAL A 16 14.14 3.08 -5.25
N VAL A 17 13.18 3.99 -5.46
CA VAL A 17 11.77 3.63 -5.62
C VAL A 17 11.57 2.71 -6.81
N SER A 18 12.19 3.00 -7.95
CA SER A 18 12.15 2.18 -9.16
C SER A 18 12.66 0.78 -8.92
N THR A 19 13.75 0.65 -8.16
CA THR A 19 14.41 -0.63 -7.90
C THR A 19 13.55 -1.50 -6.98
N PHE A 20 13.11 -0.96 -5.84
CA PHE A 20 12.20 -1.67 -4.93
C PHE A 20 10.90 -2.05 -5.62
N PHE A 21 10.37 -1.17 -6.46
CA PHE A 21 9.20 -1.47 -7.26
C PHE A 21 9.45 -2.59 -8.28
N GLY A 22 10.54 -2.52 -9.04
CA GLY A 22 10.91 -3.56 -9.99
C GLY A 22 11.02 -4.92 -9.32
N ILE A 23 11.66 -4.98 -8.15
CA ILE A 23 11.74 -6.18 -7.33
C ILE A 23 10.34 -6.65 -6.89
N ALA A 24 9.48 -5.74 -6.42
CA ALA A 24 8.12 -6.06 -6.00
C ALA A 24 7.27 -6.60 -7.15
N VAL A 25 7.38 -6.04 -8.35
CA VAL A 25 6.70 -6.52 -9.56
C VAL A 25 7.23 -7.88 -10.00
N ILE A 26 8.54 -8.08 -10.00
CA ILE A 26 9.14 -9.37 -10.38
C ILE A 26 8.75 -10.45 -9.37
N ALA A 27 8.79 -10.15 -8.08
CA ALA A 27 8.28 -11.06 -7.03
C ALA A 27 6.78 -11.33 -7.21
N ALA A 28 6.01 -10.28 -7.48
CA ALA A 28 4.64 -10.25 -7.97
C ALA A 28 4.35 -11.32 -9.03
N LEU A 29 4.98 -11.13 -10.18
CA LEU A 29 4.81 -11.88 -11.41
C LEU A 29 5.35 -13.30 -11.28
N SER A 30 6.55 -13.48 -10.71
CA SER A 30 7.12 -14.81 -10.51
C SER A 30 6.20 -15.68 -9.66
N ARG A 31 5.64 -15.13 -8.58
CA ARG A 31 4.67 -15.82 -7.73
C ARG A 31 3.40 -16.19 -8.51
N THR A 32 2.91 -15.29 -9.35
CA THR A 32 1.74 -15.53 -10.21
C THR A 32 1.99 -16.62 -11.25
N VAL A 33 3.13 -16.55 -11.93
CA VAL A 33 3.52 -17.53 -12.96
C VAL A 33 3.73 -18.91 -12.34
N ILE A 34 4.46 -19.02 -11.23
CA ILE A 34 4.68 -20.30 -10.53
C ILE A 34 3.35 -20.94 -10.12
N ARG A 35 2.41 -20.13 -9.63
CA ARG A 35 1.11 -20.61 -9.16
C ARG A 35 0.21 -21.06 -10.31
N LEU A 36 0.13 -20.26 -11.39
CA LEU A 36 -0.59 -20.62 -12.61
C LEU A 36 -0.05 -21.92 -13.21
N TYR A 37 1.28 -22.09 -13.22
CA TYR A 37 1.92 -23.27 -13.80
C TYR A 37 1.68 -24.54 -12.96
N LYS A 38 1.69 -24.43 -11.62
CA LYS A 38 1.52 -25.59 -10.73
C LYS A 38 0.08 -26.05 -10.55
N PHE A 39 -0.90 -25.15 -10.51
CA PHE A 39 -2.26 -25.51 -10.07
C PHE A 39 -3.29 -25.72 -11.19
N ARG A 40 -3.06 -25.20 -12.41
CA ARG A 40 -3.90 -25.40 -13.63
C ARG A 40 -5.43 -25.38 -13.40
N ARG A 41 -5.92 -24.69 -12.38
CA ARG A 41 -7.35 -24.56 -12.07
C ARG A 41 -7.63 -23.13 -11.64
N ILE A 42 -8.61 -22.53 -12.30
CA ILE A 42 -9.12 -21.20 -12.00
C ILE A 42 -9.86 -21.28 -10.66
N TYR A 43 -9.23 -20.80 -9.60
CA TYR A 43 -9.86 -20.65 -8.29
C TYR A 43 -10.07 -19.17 -7.99
N VAL A 44 -10.91 -18.87 -6.99
CA VAL A 44 -11.17 -17.51 -6.49
C VAL A 44 -9.86 -16.75 -6.19
N ASP A 45 -8.82 -17.49 -5.82
CA ASP A 45 -7.46 -17.02 -5.64
C ASP A 45 -6.84 -16.25 -6.83
N ASP A 46 -7.16 -16.64 -8.07
CA ASP A 46 -6.58 -16.05 -9.28
C ASP A 46 -7.19 -14.67 -9.56
N VAL A 47 -8.45 -14.44 -9.16
CA VAL A 47 -9.12 -13.13 -9.25
C VAL A 47 -8.45 -12.12 -8.32
N PHE A 48 -8.19 -12.52 -7.06
CA PHE A 48 -7.47 -11.66 -6.12
C PHE A 48 -6.04 -11.36 -6.58
N LEU A 49 -5.41 -12.32 -7.24
CA LEU A 49 -4.05 -12.16 -7.75
C LEU A 49 -4.00 -11.20 -8.94
N PHE A 50 -4.94 -11.30 -9.88
CA PHE A 50 -5.05 -10.37 -11.00
C PHE A 50 -5.40 -8.95 -10.51
N LEU A 51 -6.29 -8.84 -9.52
CA LEU A 51 -6.59 -7.58 -8.84
C LEU A 51 -5.34 -6.99 -8.20
N ALA A 52 -4.51 -7.80 -7.54
CA ALA A 52 -3.26 -7.34 -6.95
C ALA A 52 -2.28 -6.78 -8.01
N VAL A 53 -2.09 -7.49 -9.12
CA VAL A 53 -1.16 -7.03 -10.18
C VAL A 53 -1.65 -5.74 -10.82
N THR A 54 -2.94 -5.63 -11.13
CA THR A 54 -3.51 -4.42 -11.74
C THR A 54 -3.48 -3.23 -10.77
N ALA A 55 -3.78 -3.44 -9.49
CA ALA A 55 -3.65 -2.42 -8.46
C ALA A 55 -2.20 -1.97 -8.25
N LEU A 56 -1.24 -2.89 -8.33
CA LEU A 56 0.19 -2.58 -8.21
C LEU A 56 0.68 -1.68 -9.35
N ILE A 57 0.33 -2.02 -10.59
CA ILE A 57 0.68 -1.22 -11.78
C ILE A 57 0.07 0.18 -11.67
N SER A 58 -1.20 0.25 -11.26
CA SER A 58 -1.92 1.52 -11.11
C SER A 58 -1.32 2.39 -10.00
N SER A 59 -1.03 1.79 -8.85
CA SER A 59 -0.38 2.45 -7.70
C SER A 59 0.90 3.16 -8.13
N VAL A 60 1.70 2.48 -8.96
CA VAL A 60 3.00 3.03 -9.34
C VAL A 60 2.92 4.04 -10.46
N GLY A 61 2.03 3.87 -11.43
CA GLY A 61 1.75 4.94 -12.39
C GLY A 61 1.38 6.25 -11.68
N LEU A 62 0.53 6.17 -10.65
CA LEU A 62 0.12 7.32 -9.84
C LEU A 62 1.26 7.87 -8.98
N PHE A 63 2.11 7.00 -8.42
CA PHE A 63 3.25 7.42 -7.62
C PHE A 63 4.31 8.15 -8.47
N TYR A 64 4.61 7.67 -9.68
CA TYR A 64 5.51 8.40 -10.59
C TYR A 64 4.97 9.77 -10.97
N ALA A 65 3.64 9.89 -11.13
CA ALA A 65 3.00 11.17 -11.42
C ALA A 65 3.09 12.17 -10.25
N SER A 66 3.18 11.72 -9.00
CA SER A 66 3.26 12.61 -7.83
C SER A 66 4.68 13.10 -7.50
N ILE A 67 5.72 12.39 -7.95
CA ILE A 67 7.14 12.73 -7.70
C ILE A 67 7.50 14.19 -8.06
N PRO A 68 7.25 14.70 -9.28
CA PRO A 68 7.66 16.06 -9.64
C PRO A 68 7.00 17.13 -8.77
N GLY A 69 5.74 16.91 -8.38
CA GLY A 69 5.03 17.81 -7.48
C GLY A 69 5.56 17.78 -6.05
N LEU A 70 5.94 16.61 -5.54
CA LEU A 70 6.53 16.43 -4.22
C LEU A 70 7.85 17.19 -4.08
N PHE A 71 8.77 17.03 -5.04
CA PHE A 71 10.06 17.73 -5.02
C PHE A 71 9.87 19.25 -5.18
N MET A 72 8.95 19.68 -6.03
CA MET A 72 8.64 21.12 -6.19
C MET A 72 8.13 21.74 -4.88
N LEU A 73 7.22 21.06 -4.18
CA LEU A 73 6.71 21.46 -2.87
C LEU A 73 7.80 21.51 -1.81
N GLU A 74 8.69 20.51 -1.78
CA GLU A 74 9.82 20.48 -0.85
C GLU A 74 10.79 21.64 -1.09
N HIS A 75 11.15 21.92 -2.35
CA HIS A 75 11.99 23.05 -2.70
C HIS A 75 11.35 24.40 -2.35
N PHE A 76 10.02 24.52 -2.44
CA PHE A 76 9.28 25.70 -2.00
C PHE A 76 9.33 25.87 -0.48
N VAL A 77 9.07 24.82 0.30
CA VAL A 77 9.15 24.85 1.78
C VAL A 77 10.56 25.22 2.26
N LEU A 78 11.60 24.78 1.53
CA LEU A 78 12.99 25.12 1.78
C LEU A 78 13.40 26.53 1.30
N GLY A 79 12.49 27.29 0.69
CA GLY A 79 12.75 28.65 0.18
C GLY A 79 13.68 28.70 -1.05
N LYS A 80 13.87 27.57 -1.75
CA LYS A 80 14.78 27.48 -2.92
C LYS A 80 14.13 27.92 -4.23
N VAL A 81 12.79 28.01 -4.27
CA VAL A 81 12.01 28.31 -5.49
C VAL A 81 10.88 29.29 -5.14
N LEU A 82 10.62 30.27 -6.02
CA LEU A 82 9.49 31.19 -5.87
C LEU A 82 8.16 30.46 -6.12
N PRO A 83 7.06 30.85 -5.43
CA PRO A 83 5.79 30.18 -5.60
C PRO A 83 5.24 30.38 -7.01
N PRO A 84 5.02 29.31 -7.81
CA PRO A 84 4.20 29.45 -9.02
C PRO A 84 2.79 29.92 -8.66
N PHE A 85 2.15 30.68 -9.56
CA PHE A 85 0.76 31.13 -9.38
C PHE A 85 -0.23 29.98 -9.10
N ASN A 86 0.09 28.76 -9.53
CA ASN A 86 -0.74 27.57 -9.40
C ASN A 86 -0.27 26.60 -8.29
N LEU A 87 0.57 27.05 -7.34
CA LEU A 87 1.18 26.18 -6.30
C LEU A 87 0.14 25.35 -5.55
N PHE A 88 -0.99 25.98 -5.20
CA PHE A 88 -2.07 25.33 -4.48
C PHE A 88 -2.68 24.17 -5.26
N GLN A 89 -2.90 24.34 -6.56
CA GLN A 89 -3.48 23.30 -7.40
C GLN A 89 -2.50 22.15 -7.60
N ILE A 90 -1.23 22.47 -7.85
CA ILE A 90 -0.15 21.46 -7.92
C ILE A 90 -0.09 20.64 -6.63
N ALA A 91 -0.23 21.29 -5.47
CA ALA A 91 -0.19 20.60 -4.19
C ALA A 91 -1.38 19.66 -3.96
N VAL A 92 -2.58 20.10 -4.32
CA VAL A 92 -3.79 19.28 -4.23
C VAL A 92 -3.73 18.08 -5.17
N ASP A 93 -3.29 18.28 -6.42
CA ASP A 93 -3.17 17.22 -7.42
C ASP A 93 -2.12 16.19 -6.98
N THR A 94 -0.95 16.66 -6.54
CA THR A 94 0.13 15.83 -6.02
C THR A 94 -0.31 14.98 -4.84
N ALA A 95 -0.99 15.59 -3.86
CA ALA A 95 -1.51 14.87 -2.69
C ALA A 95 -2.58 13.85 -3.09
N THR A 96 -3.44 14.19 -4.06
CA THR A 96 -4.47 13.28 -4.57
C THR A 96 -3.85 12.05 -5.25
N TYR A 97 -2.83 12.25 -6.10
CA TYR A 97 -2.08 11.16 -6.72
C TYR A 97 -1.38 10.28 -5.67
N ALA A 98 -0.73 10.87 -4.67
CA ALA A 98 -0.04 10.14 -3.61
C ALA A 98 -1.02 9.32 -2.74
N ILE A 99 -2.15 9.91 -2.34
CA ILE A 99 -3.20 9.23 -1.57
C ILE A 99 -3.78 8.05 -2.37
N THR A 100 -4.08 8.28 -3.65
CA THR A 100 -4.65 7.23 -4.51
C THR A 100 -3.64 6.10 -4.74
N ALA A 101 -2.36 6.44 -4.94
CA ALA A 101 -1.28 5.47 -5.04
C ALA A 101 -1.18 4.61 -3.76
N LEU A 102 -1.29 5.23 -2.59
CA LEU A 102 -1.24 4.54 -1.29
C LEU A 102 -2.42 3.58 -1.09
N ILE A 103 -3.64 3.99 -1.44
CA ILE A 103 -4.84 3.13 -1.38
C ILE A 103 -4.66 1.89 -2.29
N MET A 104 -4.13 2.10 -3.49
CA MET A 104 -3.86 1.01 -4.44
C MET A 104 -2.74 0.08 -3.95
N ALA A 105 -1.73 0.63 -3.27
CA ALA A 105 -0.67 -0.16 -2.66
C ALA A 105 -1.20 -1.06 -1.53
N TRP A 106 -2.01 -0.50 -0.61
CA TRP A 106 -2.66 -1.31 0.44
C TRP A 106 -3.57 -2.38 -0.14
N THR A 107 -4.36 -2.03 -1.15
CA THR A 107 -5.21 -2.99 -1.86
C THR A 107 -4.40 -4.15 -2.43
N THR A 108 -3.24 -3.86 -3.02
CA THR A 108 -2.31 -4.88 -3.53
C THR A 108 -1.84 -5.81 -2.42
N ILE A 109 -1.34 -5.25 -1.31
CA ILE A 109 -0.81 -6.02 -0.18
C ILE A 109 -1.87 -6.99 0.35
N PHE A 110 -3.08 -6.49 0.65
CA PHE A 110 -4.14 -7.33 1.20
C PHE A 110 -4.70 -8.32 0.17
N ALA A 111 -4.78 -7.97 -1.11
CA ALA A 111 -5.19 -8.91 -2.16
C ALA A 111 -4.21 -10.10 -2.27
N VAL A 112 -2.91 -9.86 -2.16
CA VAL A 112 -1.87 -10.90 -2.09
C VAL A 112 -2.04 -11.76 -0.83
N LYS A 113 -2.27 -11.16 0.34
CA LYS A 113 -2.55 -11.88 1.59
C LYS A 113 -3.77 -12.78 1.49
N PHE A 114 -4.89 -12.27 0.97
CA PHE A 114 -6.10 -13.06 0.75
C PHE A 114 -5.87 -14.22 -0.22
N SER A 115 -5.07 -14.00 -1.27
CA SER A 115 -4.68 -15.06 -2.20
C SER A 115 -3.90 -16.21 -1.50
N PHE A 116 -3.07 -15.93 -0.48
CA PHE A 116 -2.45 -17.00 0.34
C PHE A 116 -3.42 -17.65 1.30
N LEU A 117 -4.30 -16.86 1.88
CA LEU A 117 -5.25 -17.36 2.85
C LEU A 117 -6.20 -18.36 2.18
N PHE A 118 -6.78 -18.02 1.02
CA PHE A 118 -7.63 -18.95 0.27
C PHE A 118 -6.87 -20.18 -0.25
N TYR A 119 -5.60 -20.03 -0.61
CA TYR A 119 -4.73 -21.16 -0.93
C TYR A 119 -4.66 -22.17 0.21
N PHE A 120 -4.31 -21.70 1.41
CA PHE A 120 -4.23 -22.56 2.58
C PHE A 120 -5.57 -23.17 2.94
N ARG A 121 -6.69 -22.46 2.75
CA ARG A 121 -8.04 -23.03 2.96
C ARG A 121 -8.25 -24.31 2.16
N THR A 122 -7.76 -24.36 0.92
CA THR A 122 -7.89 -25.54 0.06
C THR A 122 -7.04 -26.70 0.55
N LEU A 123 -5.84 -26.42 1.07
CA LEU A 123 -4.94 -27.43 1.65
C LEU A 123 -5.46 -27.98 2.99
N LEU A 124 -6.09 -27.13 3.81
CA LEU A 124 -6.55 -27.43 5.16
C LEU A 124 -7.87 -28.21 5.24
N LYS A 125 -8.47 -28.57 4.10
CA LYS A 125 -9.79 -29.24 4.05
C LYS A 125 -9.88 -30.52 4.89
N ARG A 126 -8.74 -31.19 5.17
CA ARG A 126 -8.69 -32.45 5.94
C ARG A 126 -8.58 -32.28 7.47
N THR A 127 -8.24 -31.10 7.98
CA THR A 127 -7.94 -30.89 9.42
C THR A 127 -8.86 -29.85 10.05
N HIS A 128 -9.81 -30.31 10.88
CA HIS A 128 -10.83 -29.46 11.49
C HIS A 128 -10.29 -28.38 12.43
N LYS A 129 -9.27 -28.68 13.25
CA LYS A 129 -8.67 -27.70 14.18
C LYS A 129 -8.03 -26.53 13.44
N LEU A 130 -7.29 -26.84 12.38
CA LEU A 130 -6.56 -25.84 11.61
C LEU A 130 -7.47 -25.01 10.70
N ARG A 131 -8.63 -25.56 10.30
CA ARG A 131 -9.70 -24.80 9.65
C ARG A 131 -10.31 -23.75 10.58
N ASN A 132 -10.40 -24.02 11.87
CA ASN A 132 -10.91 -23.05 12.85
C ASN A 132 -9.91 -21.89 13.02
N TRP A 133 -8.61 -22.21 13.11
CA TRP A 133 -7.55 -21.19 13.14
C TRP A 133 -7.55 -20.33 11.87
N TRP A 134 -7.72 -20.93 10.70
CA TRP A 134 -7.86 -20.21 9.43
C TRP A 134 -8.98 -19.18 9.47
N TRP A 135 -10.15 -19.52 10.04
CA TRP A 135 -11.26 -18.58 10.21
C TRP A 135 -10.92 -17.43 11.14
N CYS A 136 -10.20 -17.70 12.25
CA CYS A 136 -9.72 -16.63 13.14
C CYS A 136 -8.80 -15.65 12.40
N VAL A 137 -7.84 -16.16 11.62
CA VAL A 137 -6.93 -15.31 10.82
C VAL A 137 -7.71 -14.52 9.77
N PHE A 138 -8.67 -15.14 9.08
CA PHE A 138 -9.51 -14.47 8.09
C PHE A 138 -10.33 -13.34 8.68
N VAL A 139 -11.04 -13.61 9.78
CA VAL A 139 -11.87 -12.62 10.47
C VAL A 139 -11.03 -11.48 11.05
N PHE A 140 -9.76 -11.70 11.38
CA PHE A 140 -8.84 -10.64 11.81
C PHE A 140 -8.28 -9.83 10.63
N CYS A 141 -7.89 -10.49 9.53
CA CYS A 141 -7.30 -9.82 8.36
C CYS A 141 -8.29 -8.92 7.62
N VAL A 142 -9.58 -9.30 7.56
CA VAL A 142 -10.60 -8.54 6.85
C VAL A 142 -10.77 -7.11 7.40
N PRO A 143 -11.05 -6.90 8.71
CA PRO A 143 -11.13 -5.57 9.29
C PRO A 143 -9.85 -4.76 9.12
N VAL A 144 -8.68 -5.40 9.26
CA VAL A 144 -7.38 -4.73 9.08
C VAL A 144 -7.21 -4.26 7.62
N ALA A 145 -7.64 -5.05 6.64
CA ALA A 145 -7.64 -4.62 5.24
C ALA A 145 -8.53 -3.39 5.05
N PHE A 146 -9.74 -3.40 5.62
CA PHE A 146 -10.65 -2.26 5.57
C PHE A 146 -10.07 -1.02 6.25
N THR A 147 -9.50 -1.14 7.46
CA THR A 147 -8.92 0.02 8.16
C THR A 147 -7.74 0.63 7.42
N ASN A 148 -6.93 -0.18 6.74
CA ASN A 148 -5.79 0.32 5.96
C ASN A 148 -6.23 0.98 4.64
N ILE A 149 -7.18 0.40 3.93
CA ILE A 149 -7.70 0.94 2.66
C ILE A 149 -8.52 2.22 2.90
N PHE A 150 -9.38 2.21 3.92
CA PHE A 150 -10.26 3.34 4.23
C PHE A 150 -9.63 4.35 5.20
N GLY A 151 -8.55 3.98 5.89
CA GLY A 151 -7.86 4.83 6.86
C GLY A 151 -7.43 6.16 6.27
N THR A 152 -7.01 6.18 5.00
CA THR A 152 -6.62 7.40 4.30
C THR A 152 -7.80 8.37 4.12
N PHE A 153 -9.04 7.88 3.95
CA PHE A 153 -10.24 8.73 3.92
C PHE A 153 -10.63 9.25 5.31
N THR A 154 -10.25 8.56 6.39
CA THR A 154 -10.57 9.02 7.74
C THR A 154 -9.76 10.23 8.18
N VAL A 155 -8.54 10.41 7.64
CA VAL A 155 -7.71 11.58 7.96
C VAL A 155 -8.27 12.83 7.30
N CYS A 156 -8.66 12.72 6.04
CA CYS A 156 -9.36 13.77 5.35
C CYS A 156 -10.48 13.19 4.46
N PRO A 157 -11.76 13.49 4.76
CA PRO A 157 -12.89 13.00 3.98
C PRO A 157 -13.09 13.76 2.66
N HIS A 158 -12.18 14.66 2.31
CA HIS A 158 -12.31 15.55 1.16
C HIS A 158 -11.31 15.18 0.06
N VAL A 159 -11.81 15.01 -1.16
CA VAL A 159 -11.02 14.85 -2.38
C VAL A 159 -11.10 16.14 -3.21
N GLY A 160 -10.02 16.51 -3.91
CA GLY A 160 -9.97 17.74 -4.73
C GLY A 160 -9.77 19.02 -3.92
N MET A 161 -10.35 20.15 -4.33
CA MET A 161 -10.09 21.47 -3.73
C MET A 161 -10.43 21.56 -2.22
N ALA A 162 -11.30 20.69 -1.71
CA ALA A 162 -11.65 20.62 -0.30
C ALA A 162 -10.57 19.93 0.57
N LEU A 163 -9.55 19.28 -0.03
CA LEU A 163 -8.38 18.73 0.66
C LEU A 163 -7.57 19.81 1.39
N SER A 164 -7.64 21.05 0.89
CA SER A 164 -6.97 22.21 1.45
C SER A 164 -7.30 22.48 2.91
N HIS A 165 -8.56 22.28 3.31
CA HIS A 165 -9.01 22.47 4.69
C HIS A 165 -8.35 21.48 5.67
N CYS A 166 -7.93 20.30 5.22
CA CYS A 166 -7.23 19.33 6.06
C CYS A 166 -5.72 19.56 6.12
N VAL A 167 -5.09 19.89 4.98
CA VAL A 167 -3.63 20.05 4.90
C VAL A 167 -3.15 21.23 5.76
N LEU A 168 -3.99 22.26 5.90
CA LEU A 168 -3.71 23.43 6.74
C LEU A 168 -3.87 23.17 8.25
N ALA A 169 -4.43 22.02 8.65
CA ALA A 169 -4.64 21.71 10.06
C ALA A 169 -3.33 21.21 10.72
N PRO A 170 -2.86 21.81 11.83
CA PRO A 170 -1.63 21.38 12.51
C PRO A 170 -1.70 19.94 13.05
N ALA A 171 -2.91 19.42 13.29
CA ALA A 171 -3.15 18.05 13.73
C ALA A 171 -2.99 17.01 12.60
N PHE A 172 -2.93 17.43 11.34
CA PHE A 172 -2.85 16.54 10.17
C PHE A 172 -1.61 15.64 10.24
N LEU A 173 -0.43 16.22 10.46
CA LEU A 173 0.83 15.47 10.53
C LEU A 173 0.86 14.44 11.67
N HIS A 174 0.28 14.75 12.83
CA HIS A 174 0.20 13.81 13.94
C HIS A 174 -0.75 12.65 13.63
N ARG A 175 -1.89 12.94 13.00
CA ARG A 175 -2.89 11.93 12.65
C ARG A 175 -2.42 11.00 11.54
N GLU A 176 -1.78 11.55 10.50
CA GLU A 176 -1.13 10.80 9.42
C GLU A 176 -0.09 9.83 9.99
N ARG A 177 0.83 10.32 10.84
CA ARG A 177 1.85 9.47 11.48
C ARG A 177 1.23 8.36 12.33
N GLY A 178 0.18 8.66 13.09
CA GLY A 178 -0.52 7.67 13.91
C GLY A 178 -1.12 6.54 13.07
N ILE A 179 -1.75 6.87 11.94
CA ILE A 179 -2.34 5.87 11.05
C ILE A 179 -1.25 5.07 10.34
N LEU A 180 -0.18 5.70 9.87
CA LEU A 180 0.95 4.99 9.28
C LEU A 180 1.56 3.98 10.27
N TYR A 181 1.73 4.37 11.53
CA TYR A 181 2.25 3.46 12.57
C TYR A 181 1.29 2.29 12.81
N TYR A 182 -0.01 2.57 12.96
CA TYR A 182 -1.04 1.53 13.09
C TYR A 182 -1.03 0.57 11.90
N SER A 183 -0.96 1.12 10.68
CA SER A 183 -0.93 0.36 9.43
C SER A 183 0.24 -0.62 9.40
N VAL A 184 1.46 -0.14 9.64
CA VAL A 184 2.67 -0.99 9.66
C VAL A 184 2.59 -2.08 10.74
N VAL A 185 2.18 -1.73 11.96
CA VAL A 185 2.08 -2.71 13.06
C VAL A 185 1.02 -3.77 12.74
N SER A 186 -0.15 -3.35 12.23
CA SER A 186 -1.22 -4.27 11.84
C SER A 186 -0.80 -5.20 10.69
N ASP A 187 0.00 -4.69 9.75
CA ASP A 187 0.53 -5.46 8.63
C ASP A 187 1.49 -6.57 9.10
N ILE A 188 2.43 -6.24 9.98
CA ILE A 188 3.35 -7.20 10.59
C ILE A 188 2.59 -8.29 11.36
N ILE A 189 1.60 -7.91 12.15
CA ILE A 189 0.79 -8.87 12.92
C ILE A 189 0.06 -9.83 11.99
N THR A 190 -0.59 -9.31 10.93
CA THR A 190 -1.30 -10.16 9.97
C THR A 190 -0.36 -11.11 9.21
N ASP A 191 0.88 -10.70 8.92
CA ASP A 191 1.89 -11.58 8.31
C ASP A 191 2.33 -12.70 9.24
N ILE A 192 2.59 -12.40 10.51
CA ILE A 192 2.92 -13.42 11.51
C ILE A 192 1.77 -14.44 11.62
N MET A 193 0.52 -13.98 11.63
CA MET A 193 -0.65 -14.85 11.64
C MET A 193 -0.74 -15.73 10.39
N LEU A 194 -0.45 -15.19 9.20
CA LEU A 194 -0.42 -15.96 7.95
C LEU A 194 0.68 -17.03 7.94
N ILE A 195 1.89 -16.68 8.39
CA ILE A 195 3.04 -17.60 8.46
C ILE A 195 2.82 -18.69 9.50
N SER A 196 2.08 -18.42 10.57
CA SER A 196 1.74 -19.44 11.59
C SER A 196 0.97 -20.63 11.01
N ILE A 197 0.16 -20.42 9.97
CA ILE A 197 -0.66 -21.47 9.36
C ILE A 197 0.20 -22.64 8.85
N PRO A 198 1.13 -22.45 7.90
CA PRO A 198 1.98 -23.54 7.42
C PRO A 198 2.94 -24.07 8.49
N VAL A 199 3.40 -23.24 9.43
CA VAL A 199 4.27 -23.70 10.54
C VAL A 199 3.53 -24.68 11.46
N CYS A 200 2.23 -24.52 11.67
CA CYS A 200 1.43 -25.50 12.42
C CYS A 200 1.07 -26.77 11.62
N ILE A 201 1.30 -26.79 10.30
CA ILE A 201 1.09 -27.98 9.45
C ILE A 201 2.34 -28.88 9.44
N LEU A 202 3.52 -28.26 9.47
CA LEU A 202 4.83 -28.93 9.43
C LEU A 202 5.12 -29.64 10.75
#